data_AF-A0A7X9QDU7-F1
#
_entry.id   AF-A0A7X9QDU7-F1
#
_cell.length_a   1.000
_cell.length_b   1.000
_cell.length_c   1.000
_cell.angle_alpha   90.00
_cell.angle_beta   90.00
_cell.angle_gamma   90.00
#
_symmetry.space_group_name_H-M   'P 1'
#
loop_
_entity.id
_entity.type
_entity.pdbx_description
1 polymer ?
#
loop_
_entity_poly.entity_id
_entity_poly.type
_entity_poly.pdbx_seq_one_letter_code
_entity_poly.pdbx_strand_id
1 'polypeptide(L)'
;MSMRDFSFADDTPAAWTYHRGTARWLFNASSGGESPPVVPGREDGGLSWTPLPDGPALGVRLDEALLGRVSCRRFRVDAVPLAVLSALLSAGYGSESRSGPVLQDRPVPSGGGLYPLELSLLVRAVDGLLPGVYHYVPAARGLELVRAVELPRAFITYLFMGQPWVAEAALVAVISFVGGRSLTKYGDRGYRYALLEAGHVMQNLNLAASALGLGCVNLGGFYDDELATLAGIDIEQEIPLYCSAIGVPDAEPSDRMATRALERGTSP
;
A
#
# COMPACT_ATOMS: atom_id res chain seq x y z
N MET A 1 -23.64 -23.17 27.50
CA MET A 1 -22.78 -22.93 26.32
C MET A 1 -21.39 -22.66 26.87
N SER A 2 -20.51 -23.66 26.84
CA SER A 2 -19.16 -23.55 27.43
C SER A 2 -18.37 -22.48 26.70
N MET A 3 -17.80 -21.52 27.44
CA MET A 3 -16.77 -20.62 26.91
C MET A 3 -15.66 -21.52 26.36
N ARG A 4 -15.38 -21.44 25.05
CA ARG A 4 -14.18 -22.10 24.51
C ARG A 4 -12.99 -21.40 25.15
N ASP A 5 -12.13 -22.17 25.78
CA ASP A 5 -10.88 -21.66 26.30
C ASP A 5 -10.00 -21.33 25.09
N PHE A 6 -9.84 -20.03 24.77
CA PHE A 6 -8.98 -19.56 23.68
C PHE A 6 -7.51 -19.58 24.11
N SER A 7 -7.08 -20.64 24.79
CA SER A 7 -5.68 -20.81 25.12
C SER A 7 -4.93 -21.14 23.82
N PHE A 8 -3.91 -20.34 23.48
CA PHE A 8 -3.00 -20.58 22.34
C PHE A 8 -2.14 -21.85 22.50
N ALA A 9 -2.41 -22.69 23.51
CA ALA A 9 -1.51 -23.72 23.99
C ALA A 9 -1.61 -25.04 23.21
N ASP A 10 -2.77 -25.33 22.59
CA ASP A 10 -3.02 -26.65 22.01
C ASP A 10 -2.60 -26.78 20.54
N ASP A 11 -2.47 -25.65 19.82
CA ASP A 11 -1.93 -25.60 18.45
C ASP A 11 -1.03 -24.38 18.33
N THR A 12 0.29 -24.56 18.24
CA THR A 12 1.22 -23.43 18.03
C THR A 12 0.99 -22.86 16.62
N PRO A 13 0.40 -21.66 16.44
CA PRO A 13 0.07 -21.17 15.11
C PRO A 13 1.34 -20.93 14.30
N ALA A 14 1.26 -21.05 12.96
CA ALA A 14 2.39 -20.80 12.06
C ALA A 14 3.05 -19.42 12.31
N ALA A 15 2.24 -18.40 12.63
CA ALA A 15 2.73 -17.07 13.00
C ALA A 15 3.63 -17.08 14.26
N TRP A 16 3.33 -17.92 15.25
CA TRP A 16 4.13 -18.05 16.47
C TRP A 16 5.42 -18.81 16.21
N THR A 17 5.37 -19.87 15.41
CA THR A 17 6.54 -20.60 14.94
C THR A 17 7.47 -19.69 14.13
N TYR A 18 6.93 -18.93 13.17
CA TYR A 18 7.67 -17.90 12.44
C TYR A 18 8.29 -16.87 13.39
N HIS A 19 7.50 -16.37 14.35
CA HIS A 19 7.99 -15.39 15.32
C HIS A 19 9.09 -15.94 16.22
N ARG A 20 9.04 -17.21 16.61
CA ARG A 20 10.09 -17.82 17.43
C ARG A 20 11.33 -18.15 16.58
N GLY A 21 11.12 -18.67 15.37
CA GLY A 21 12.18 -19.02 14.43
C GLY A 21 13.02 -17.82 13.98
N THR A 22 12.39 -16.66 13.80
CA THR A 22 13.10 -15.42 13.42
C THR A 22 13.50 -14.55 14.62
N ALA A 23 13.34 -15.01 15.86
CA ALA A 23 13.62 -14.23 17.07
C ALA A 23 15.12 -13.97 17.29
N ARG A 24 15.97 -14.97 17.03
CA ARG A 24 17.42 -14.84 17.14
C ARG A 24 17.99 -14.43 15.79
N TRP A 25 18.67 -13.30 15.76
CA TRP A 25 19.44 -12.92 14.58
C TRP A 25 20.81 -13.58 14.66
N LEU A 26 21.00 -14.68 13.93
CA LEU A 26 22.28 -15.42 13.89
C LEU A 26 23.37 -14.66 13.12
N PHE A 27 23.03 -13.57 12.44
CA PHE A 27 23.91 -12.82 11.53
C PHE A 27 24.47 -11.51 12.12
N ASN A 28 24.86 -11.44 13.40
CA ASN A 28 26.02 -10.62 13.77
C ASN A 28 26.66 -11.07 15.08
N ALA A 29 27.89 -11.53 14.94
CA ALA A 29 28.96 -11.05 15.79
C ALA A 29 30.11 -10.38 14.99
N SER A 30 30.11 -10.41 13.64
CA SER A 30 31.30 -9.97 12.89
C SER A 30 31.15 -9.55 11.42
N SER A 31 30.01 -9.69 10.73
CA SER A 31 29.99 -9.47 9.25
C SER A 31 28.72 -8.87 8.61
N GLY A 32 27.64 -8.62 9.34
CA GLY A 32 26.50 -7.81 8.88
C GLY A 32 25.71 -8.30 7.66
N GLY A 33 26.04 -9.48 7.12
CA GLY A 33 25.53 -9.97 5.83
C GLY A 33 25.98 -9.09 4.65
N GLU A 34 26.20 -9.69 3.48
CA GLU A 34 26.35 -8.89 2.26
C GLU A 34 25.02 -8.18 1.97
N SER A 35 25.07 -6.86 1.76
CA SER A 35 23.90 -6.12 1.32
C SER A 35 23.81 -6.25 -0.19
N PRO A 36 22.70 -6.76 -0.76
CA PRO A 36 22.52 -6.72 -2.20
C PRO A 36 22.52 -5.26 -2.67
N PRO A 37 22.83 -4.99 -3.95
CA PRO A 37 22.66 -3.66 -4.51
C PRO A 37 21.22 -3.20 -4.25
N VAL A 38 21.07 -1.98 -3.73
CA VAL A 38 19.75 -1.39 -3.52
C VAL A 38 19.15 -1.14 -4.90
N VAL A 39 18.05 -1.83 -5.19
CA VAL A 39 17.24 -1.64 -6.40
C VAL A 39 15.92 -1.03 -5.95
N PRO A 40 15.83 0.31 -5.91
CA PRO A 40 14.75 1.02 -5.24
C PRO A 40 13.55 1.18 -6.20
N GLY A 41 12.99 0.04 -6.61
CA GLY A 41 11.87 -0.02 -7.54
C GLY A 41 12.18 -0.88 -8.78
N ARG A 42 11.12 -1.35 -9.43
CA ARG A 42 11.17 -1.97 -10.76
C ARG A 42 10.80 -0.92 -11.81
N GLU A 43 11.32 -1.08 -13.02
CA GLU A 43 10.85 -0.36 -14.20
C GLU A 43 10.82 -1.37 -15.35
N ASP A 44 9.74 -1.38 -16.12
CA ASP A 44 9.56 -2.14 -17.34
C ASP A 44 9.41 -1.16 -18.53
N GLY A 45 10.52 -0.97 -19.25
CA GLY A 45 10.57 -0.08 -20.41
C GLY A 45 9.69 -0.48 -21.59
N GLY A 46 8.99 -1.62 -21.53
CA GLY A 46 8.04 -2.06 -22.55
C GLY A 46 6.60 -1.59 -22.33
N LEU A 47 6.27 -1.07 -21.14
CA LEU A 47 4.90 -0.69 -20.79
C LEU A 47 4.54 0.74 -21.20
N SER A 48 3.24 1.01 -21.39
CA SER A 48 2.78 2.37 -21.66
C SER A 48 2.98 3.25 -20.43
N TRP A 49 3.55 4.44 -20.62
CA TRP A 49 4.02 5.30 -19.55
C TRP A 49 3.16 6.55 -19.37
N THR A 50 2.91 6.93 -18.12
CA THR A 50 2.29 8.23 -17.77
C THR A 50 3.16 8.95 -16.74
N PRO A 51 3.75 10.12 -17.07
CA PRO A 51 4.49 10.90 -16.07
C PRO A 51 3.51 11.52 -15.07
N LEU A 52 3.89 11.54 -13.79
CA LEU A 52 3.12 12.24 -12.77
C LEU A 52 3.51 13.72 -12.75
N PRO A 53 2.52 14.64 -12.81
CA PRO A 53 2.79 16.07 -12.70
C PRO A 53 3.18 16.43 -11.26
N ASP A 54 3.66 17.65 -11.05
CA ASP A 54 3.82 18.15 -9.68
C ASP A 54 2.46 18.26 -8.98
N GLY A 55 2.40 17.73 -7.77
CA GLY A 55 1.20 17.74 -6.94
C GLY A 55 1.13 18.97 -6.03
N PRO A 56 -0.05 19.26 -5.47
CA PRO A 56 -0.17 20.29 -4.45
C PRO A 56 0.65 19.93 -3.21
N ALA A 57 1.16 20.94 -2.51
CA ALA A 57 1.73 20.74 -1.18
C ALA A 57 0.63 20.24 -0.22
N LEU A 58 0.98 19.34 0.72
CA LEU A 58 0.02 18.85 1.71
C LEU A 58 -0.54 19.98 2.60
N GLY A 59 0.25 21.04 2.82
CA GLY A 59 -0.21 22.33 3.37
C GLY A 59 -0.72 22.35 4.81
N VAL A 60 -0.92 21.19 5.46
CA VAL A 60 -1.43 21.05 6.83
C VAL A 60 -0.32 20.78 7.82
N ARG A 61 -0.54 21.12 9.09
CA ARG A 61 0.37 20.73 10.17
C ARG A 61 0.24 19.23 10.48
N LEU A 62 1.30 18.63 10.99
CA LEU A 62 1.30 17.20 11.34
C LEU A 62 0.24 16.85 12.39
N ASP A 63 0.06 17.69 13.41
CA ASP A 63 -0.95 17.49 14.45
C ASP A 63 -2.38 17.56 13.88
N GLU A 64 -2.63 18.48 12.95
CA GLU A 64 -3.89 18.57 12.21
C GLU A 64 -4.14 17.31 11.37
N ALA A 65 -3.14 16.82 10.63
CA ALA A 65 -3.25 15.59 9.84
C ALA A 65 -3.54 14.35 10.71
N LEU A 66 -2.83 14.23 11.85
CA LEU A 66 -3.04 13.13 12.80
C LEU A 66 -4.45 13.16 13.41
N LEU A 67 -4.94 14.35 13.79
CA LEU A 67 -6.28 14.53 14.34
C LEU A 67 -7.37 14.33 13.31
N GLY A 68 -7.16 14.79 12.07
CA GLY A 68 -8.10 14.67 10.96
C GLY A 68 -8.25 13.24 10.45
N ARG A 69 -7.18 12.45 10.48
CA ARG A 69 -7.17 11.09 9.93
C ARG A 69 -8.29 10.21 10.49
N VAL A 70 -9.05 9.63 9.57
CA VAL A 70 -10.13 8.67 9.81
C VAL A 70 -10.15 7.63 8.70
N SER A 71 -10.67 6.44 8.99
CA SER A 71 -10.91 5.43 7.95
C SER A 71 -12.26 5.70 7.30
N CYS A 72 -12.24 6.04 6.01
CA CYS A 72 -13.40 6.39 5.19
C CYS A 72 -13.94 5.17 4.47
N ARG A 73 -15.24 4.88 4.60
CA ARG A 73 -15.89 3.73 3.93
C ARG A 73 -17.09 4.13 3.07
N ARG A 74 -17.13 5.40 2.67
CA ARG A 74 -18.17 5.97 1.81
C ARG A 74 -17.51 6.93 0.85
N PHE A 75 -17.55 6.61 -0.44
CA PHE A 75 -16.87 7.37 -1.47
C PHE A 75 -17.87 7.88 -2.50
N ARG A 76 -17.62 9.08 -3.01
CA ARG A 76 -18.27 9.56 -4.22
C ARG A 76 -17.57 8.96 -5.43
N VAL A 77 -18.29 8.90 -6.55
CA VAL A 77 -17.75 8.41 -7.84
C VAL A 77 -16.90 9.45 -8.59
N ASP A 78 -16.60 10.58 -7.95
CA ASP A 78 -15.76 11.63 -8.52
C ASP A 78 -14.35 11.12 -8.80
N ALA A 79 -13.77 11.60 -9.89
CA ALA A 79 -12.38 11.33 -10.21
C ALA A 79 -11.43 12.08 -9.27
N VAL A 80 -10.31 11.44 -8.92
CA VAL A 80 -9.20 12.09 -8.24
C VAL A 80 -8.31 12.77 -9.29
N PRO A 81 -7.95 14.05 -9.14
CA PRO A 81 -7.02 14.70 -10.07
C PRO A 81 -5.64 14.03 -10.06
N LEU A 82 -5.01 13.86 -11.22
CA LEU A 82 -3.69 13.21 -11.34
C LEU A 82 -2.61 13.88 -10.48
N ALA A 83 -2.64 15.21 -10.35
CA ALA A 83 -1.73 15.96 -9.49
C ALA A 83 -1.92 15.64 -7.99
N VAL A 84 -3.15 15.38 -7.56
CA VAL A 84 -3.45 14.97 -6.18
C VAL A 84 -2.94 13.54 -5.94
N LEU A 85 -3.15 12.62 -6.90
CA LEU A 85 -2.55 11.28 -6.85
C LEU A 85 -1.01 11.35 -6.78
N SER A 86 -0.39 12.24 -7.56
CA SER A 86 1.05 12.46 -7.53
C SER A 86 1.57 12.88 -6.15
N ALA A 87 0.91 13.86 -5.51
CA ALA A 87 1.24 14.29 -4.14
C ALA A 87 1.09 13.14 -3.13
N LEU A 88 0.01 12.36 -3.25
CA LEU A 88 -0.28 11.21 -2.40
C LEU A 88 0.82 10.14 -2.50
N LEU A 89 1.18 9.72 -3.71
CA LEU A 89 2.22 8.71 -3.94
C LEU A 89 3.61 9.21 -3.49
N SER A 90 3.91 10.48 -3.76
CA SER A 90 5.16 11.10 -3.34
C SER A 90 5.31 11.09 -1.82
N ALA A 91 4.24 11.39 -1.07
CA ALA A 91 4.25 11.35 0.39
C ALA A 91 4.29 9.93 0.96
N GLY A 92 3.65 8.97 0.28
CA GLY A 92 3.60 7.57 0.69
C GLY A 92 4.92 6.83 0.51
N TYR A 93 5.47 6.89 -0.71
CA TYR A 93 6.63 6.07 -1.08
C TYR A 93 7.46 6.68 -2.23
N GLY A 94 7.42 8.01 -2.37
CA GLY A 94 8.26 8.73 -3.32
C GLY A 94 9.75 8.54 -3.06
N SER A 95 10.55 8.95 -4.04
CA SER A 95 12.01 8.90 -3.95
C SER A 95 12.62 10.23 -4.34
N GLU A 96 13.52 10.74 -3.50
CA GLU A 96 14.37 11.87 -3.82
C GLU A 96 15.85 11.44 -3.82
N SER A 97 16.58 11.83 -4.84
CA SER A 97 18.04 11.66 -4.88
C SER A 97 18.70 12.80 -4.12
N ARG A 98 19.20 12.55 -2.91
CA ARG A 98 20.13 13.46 -2.23
C ARG A 98 21.55 12.89 -2.29
N SER A 99 22.45 13.65 -2.93
CA SER A 99 23.91 13.45 -2.90
C SER A 99 24.42 12.06 -3.30
N GLY A 100 24.66 11.88 -4.61
CA GLY A 100 25.43 10.76 -5.17
C GLY A 100 24.60 9.50 -5.51
N PRO A 101 25.15 8.58 -6.31
CA PRO A 101 24.42 7.45 -6.90
C PRO A 101 24.03 6.32 -5.93
N VAL A 102 24.22 6.49 -4.62
CA VAL A 102 24.22 5.38 -3.64
C VAL A 102 23.09 5.47 -2.59
N LEU A 103 22.45 6.63 -2.39
CA LEU A 103 21.36 6.77 -1.42
C LEU A 103 20.13 7.43 -2.05
N GLN A 104 19.00 6.70 -2.05
CA GLN A 104 17.69 7.28 -2.33
C GLN A 104 16.97 7.52 -1.00
N ASP A 105 16.66 8.78 -0.72
CA ASP A 105 15.86 9.17 0.43
C ASP A 105 14.39 8.91 0.09
N ARG A 106 13.69 8.24 1.00
CA ARG A 106 12.25 8.02 0.94
C ARG A 106 11.59 8.59 2.19
N PRO A 107 10.28 8.93 2.13
CA PRO A 107 9.56 9.46 3.29
C PRO A 107 9.25 8.40 4.36
N VAL A 108 9.77 7.17 4.19
CA VAL A 108 9.56 6.04 5.11
C VAL A 108 10.90 5.39 5.47
N PRO A 109 11.07 4.93 6.72
CA PRO A 109 12.24 4.14 7.09
C PRO A 109 12.12 2.71 6.57
N SER A 110 13.24 2.13 6.16
CA SER A 110 13.34 0.76 5.65
C SER A 110 14.46 -0.02 6.35
N GLY A 111 14.26 -1.32 6.53
CA GLY A 111 15.24 -2.22 7.14
C GLY A 111 16.56 -2.22 6.39
N GLY A 112 17.55 -1.46 6.86
CA GLY A 112 18.85 -1.30 6.19
C GLY A 112 18.78 -0.58 4.85
N GLY A 113 17.74 0.23 4.62
CA GLY A 113 17.58 1.05 3.41
C GLY A 113 17.38 0.25 2.13
N LEU A 114 16.79 -0.94 2.22
CA LEU A 114 16.63 -1.85 1.07
C LEU A 114 15.37 -1.57 0.24
N TYR A 115 14.35 -0.92 0.83
CA TYR A 115 13.09 -0.55 0.18
C TYR A 115 12.44 -1.71 -0.60
N PRO A 116 12.09 -2.82 0.08
CA PRO A 116 11.66 -4.04 -0.58
C PRO A 116 10.21 -4.02 -1.07
N LEU A 117 9.49 -2.90 -0.91
CA LEU A 117 8.09 -2.78 -1.32
C LEU A 117 7.95 -2.21 -2.72
N GLU A 118 6.85 -2.56 -3.38
CA GLU A 118 6.35 -1.93 -4.62
C GLU A 118 4.91 -1.46 -4.43
N LEU A 119 4.49 -0.49 -5.24
CA LEU A 119 3.12 0.04 -5.24
C LEU A 119 2.46 -0.18 -6.60
N SER A 120 1.39 -0.95 -6.62
CA SER A 120 0.45 -1.03 -7.75
C SER A 120 -0.84 -0.29 -7.43
N LEU A 121 -1.52 0.23 -8.45
CA LEU A 121 -2.76 0.98 -8.34
C LEU A 121 -3.83 0.32 -9.20
N LEU A 122 -4.93 -0.10 -8.59
CA LEU A 122 -6.15 -0.45 -9.29
C LEU A 122 -6.94 0.84 -9.50
N VAL A 123 -6.82 1.44 -10.68
CA VAL A 123 -7.40 2.75 -11.01
C VAL A 123 -8.78 2.58 -11.61
N ARG A 124 -9.77 3.31 -11.05
CA ARG A 124 -11.15 3.37 -11.54
C ARG A 124 -11.56 4.75 -12.01
N ALA A 125 -11.18 5.79 -11.27
CA ALA A 125 -11.56 7.18 -11.53
C ALA A 125 -10.42 8.13 -11.14
N VAL A 126 -9.43 8.29 -12.03
CA VAL A 126 -8.36 9.28 -11.89
C VAL A 126 -8.27 10.05 -13.19
N ASP A 127 -8.25 11.38 -13.11
CA ASP A 127 -8.21 12.22 -14.30
C ASP A 127 -6.99 11.91 -15.17
N GLY A 128 -7.19 11.73 -16.47
CA GLY A 128 -6.11 11.46 -17.42
C GLY A 128 -5.58 10.01 -17.41
N LEU A 129 -6.11 9.13 -16.57
CA LEU A 129 -5.82 7.70 -16.60
C LEU A 129 -7.03 6.91 -17.10
N LEU A 130 -6.77 5.81 -17.82
CA LEU A 130 -7.79 4.83 -18.15
C LEU A 130 -8.04 3.93 -16.94
N PRO A 131 -9.24 3.35 -16.78
CA PRO A 131 -9.45 2.27 -15.83
C PRO A 131 -8.46 1.12 -16.10
N GLY A 132 -7.82 0.62 -15.05
CA GLY A 132 -6.81 -0.41 -15.21
C GLY A 132 -5.89 -0.57 -14.01
N VAL A 133 -4.79 -1.28 -14.25
CA VAL A 133 -3.74 -1.52 -13.25
C VAL A 133 -2.47 -0.81 -13.67
N TYR A 134 -1.94 -0.04 -12.72
CA TYR A 134 -0.72 0.73 -12.90
C TYR A 134 0.33 0.32 -11.88
N HIS A 135 1.60 0.37 -12.24
CA HIS A 135 2.73 0.23 -11.34
C HIS A 135 3.38 1.61 -11.15
N TYR A 136 3.61 2.00 -9.89
CA TYR A 136 4.24 3.28 -9.57
C TYR A 136 5.76 3.13 -9.57
N VAL A 137 6.44 3.98 -10.33
CA VAL A 137 7.91 4.03 -10.40
C VAL A 137 8.39 5.30 -9.68
N PRO A 138 8.87 5.20 -8.41
CA PRO A 138 9.17 6.36 -7.59
C PRO A 138 10.31 7.22 -8.15
N ALA A 139 11.37 6.58 -8.65
CA ALA A 139 12.57 7.25 -9.15
C ALA A 139 12.28 8.10 -10.40
N ALA A 140 11.38 7.64 -11.27
CA ALA A 140 10.98 8.32 -12.50
C ALA A 140 9.71 9.18 -12.33
N ARG A 141 9.11 9.21 -11.12
CA ARG A 141 7.86 9.94 -10.81
C ARG A 141 6.79 9.68 -11.86
N GLY A 142 6.45 8.42 -12.11
CA GLY A 142 5.45 8.07 -13.10
C GLY A 142 4.80 6.72 -12.87
N LEU A 143 3.88 6.40 -13.77
CA LEU A 143 3.05 5.20 -13.75
C LEU A 143 3.26 4.39 -15.02
N GLU A 144 3.49 3.10 -14.87
CA GLU A 144 3.48 2.12 -15.94
C GLU A 144 2.09 1.48 -16.00
N LEU A 145 1.44 1.50 -17.16
CA LEU A 145 0.20 0.78 -17.38
C LEU A 145 0.50 -0.70 -17.56
N VAL A 146 0.28 -1.47 -16.50
CA VAL A 146 0.41 -2.94 -16.51
C VAL A 146 -0.72 -3.56 -17.33
N ARG A 147 -1.94 -3.05 -17.16
CA ARG A 147 -3.12 -3.57 -17.86
C ARG A 147 -4.21 -2.52 -17.96
N ALA A 148 -4.64 -2.16 -19.16
CA ALA A 148 -5.91 -1.46 -19.37
C ALA A 148 -7.06 -2.45 -19.22
N VAL A 149 -7.87 -2.31 -18.17
CA VAL A 149 -8.98 -3.21 -17.90
C VAL A 149 -10.03 -2.50 -17.06
N GLU A 150 -11.29 -2.70 -17.41
CA GLU A 150 -12.39 -2.28 -16.54
C GLU A 150 -12.32 -3.05 -15.21
N LEU A 151 -12.71 -2.39 -14.12
CA LEU A 151 -12.74 -2.98 -12.79
C LEU A 151 -14.20 -2.99 -12.28
N PRO A 152 -15.02 -3.96 -12.72
CA PRO A 152 -16.43 -4.00 -12.38
C PRO A 152 -16.65 -4.04 -10.87
N ARG A 153 -17.70 -3.36 -10.40
CA ARG A 153 -18.04 -3.27 -8.97
C ARG A 153 -18.13 -4.64 -8.30
N ALA A 154 -18.78 -5.60 -8.95
CA ALA A 154 -18.93 -6.96 -8.42
C ALA A 154 -17.58 -7.67 -8.22
N PHE A 155 -16.65 -7.50 -9.16
CA PHE A 155 -15.32 -8.11 -9.08
C PHE A 155 -14.48 -7.47 -7.98
N ILE A 156 -14.43 -6.14 -7.89
CA ILE A 156 -13.72 -5.45 -6.80
C ILE A 156 -14.32 -5.81 -5.43
N THR A 157 -15.64 -5.87 -5.34
CA THR A 157 -16.31 -6.28 -4.10
C THR A 157 -15.91 -7.70 -3.70
N TYR A 158 -15.91 -8.65 -4.64
CA TYR A 158 -15.42 -10.02 -4.42
C TYR A 158 -13.96 -10.02 -3.96
N LEU A 159 -13.08 -9.36 -4.72
CA LEU A 159 -11.63 -9.35 -4.51
C LEU A 159 -11.25 -8.89 -3.10
N PHE A 160 -12.00 -7.95 -2.54
CA PHE A 160 -11.81 -7.42 -1.18
C PHE A 160 -12.82 -7.99 -0.17
N MET A 161 -13.11 -9.29 -0.26
CA MET A 161 -13.88 -10.07 0.72
C MET A 161 -15.32 -9.57 0.96
N GLY A 162 -16.00 -9.15 -0.10
CA GLY A 162 -17.40 -8.74 -0.03
C GLY A 162 -17.62 -7.31 0.49
N GLN A 163 -16.61 -6.43 0.41
CA GLN A 163 -16.69 -5.04 0.89
C GLN A 163 -17.11 -4.08 -0.25
N PRO A 164 -18.40 -3.72 -0.41
CA PRO A 164 -18.90 -3.04 -1.61
C PRO A 164 -18.39 -1.60 -1.77
N TRP A 165 -18.09 -0.92 -0.67
CA TRP A 165 -17.56 0.44 -0.66
C TRP A 165 -16.13 0.54 -1.22
N VAL A 166 -15.37 -0.57 -1.28
CA VAL A 166 -14.06 -0.58 -1.95
C VAL A 166 -14.22 -0.27 -3.44
N ALA A 167 -15.31 -0.76 -4.03
CA ALA A 167 -15.65 -0.54 -5.42
C ALA A 167 -16.24 0.84 -5.72
N GLU A 168 -16.40 1.71 -4.72
CA GLU A 168 -16.78 3.12 -4.91
C GLU A 168 -15.56 4.03 -4.93
N ALA A 169 -14.44 3.58 -4.34
CA ALA A 169 -13.19 4.33 -4.32
C ALA A 169 -12.66 4.60 -5.74
N ALA A 170 -11.99 5.74 -5.90
CA ALA A 170 -11.38 6.17 -7.14
C ALA A 170 -10.22 5.26 -7.55
N LEU A 171 -9.49 4.73 -6.57
CA LEU A 171 -8.45 3.73 -6.77
C LEU A 171 -8.27 2.85 -5.52
N VAL A 172 -7.57 1.73 -5.70
CA VAL A 172 -6.99 0.95 -4.60
C VAL A 172 -5.48 0.93 -4.77
N ALA A 173 -4.75 1.43 -3.78
CA ALA A 173 -3.30 1.26 -3.69
C ALA A 173 -2.99 -0.11 -3.09
N VAL A 174 -2.07 -0.84 -3.72
CA VAL A 174 -1.64 -2.20 -3.35
C VAL A 174 -0.15 -2.13 -3.06
N ILE A 175 0.24 -2.42 -1.83
CA ILE A 175 1.63 -2.59 -1.43
C ILE A 175 1.95 -4.08 -1.55
N SER A 176 2.97 -4.40 -2.32
CA SER A 176 3.54 -5.74 -2.44
C SER A 176 4.98 -5.77 -1.91
N PHE A 177 5.47 -6.97 -1.61
CA PHE A 177 6.81 -7.22 -1.07
C PHE A 177 7.62 -8.09 -2.02
N VAL A 178 8.73 -7.55 -2.52
CA VAL A 178 9.70 -8.26 -3.35
C VAL A 178 10.69 -9.00 -2.44
N GLY A 179 10.51 -10.32 -2.32
CA GLY A 179 11.23 -11.17 -1.39
C GLY A 179 12.75 -11.06 -1.51
N GLY A 180 13.26 -11.11 -2.75
CA GLY A 180 14.69 -11.08 -3.05
C GLY A 180 15.44 -9.85 -2.51
N ARG A 181 14.74 -8.71 -2.27
CA ARG A 181 15.38 -7.49 -1.76
C ARG A 181 15.71 -7.57 -0.28
N SER A 182 14.79 -8.07 0.54
CA SER A 182 14.95 -8.10 2.01
C SER A 182 15.47 -9.44 2.54
N LEU A 183 14.99 -10.55 1.96
CA LEU A 183 15.33 -11.89 2.44
C LEU A 183 16.79 -12.25 2.20
N THR A 184 17.43 -11.70 1.16
CA THR A 184 18.86 -11.90 0.90
C THR A 184 19.74 -11.43 2.07
N LYS A 185 19.40 -10.30 2.71
CA LYS A 185 20.17 -9.75 3.83
C LYS A 185 19.75 -10.32 5.19
N TYR A 186 18.45 -10.53 5.39
CA TYR A 186 17.90 -10.82 6.71
C TYR A 186 17.33 -12.24 6.88
N GLY A 187 17.38 -13.07 5.83
CA GLY A 187 16.64 -14.32 5.77
C GLY A 187 15.15 -14.10 6.02
N ASP A 188 14.46 -15.08 6.60
CA ASP A 188 13.03 -15.03 6.92
C ASP A 188 12.63 -13.82 7.78
N ARG A 189 13.57 -13.25 8.55
CA ARG A 189 13.31 -12.05 9.36
C ARG A 189 13.05 -10.82 8.49
N GLY A 190 13.51 -10.80 7.24
CA GLY A 190 13.26 -9.73 6.28
C GLY A 190 11.77 -9.48 6.03
N TYR A 191 10.94 -10.51 6.12
CA TYR A 191 9.48 -10.37 6.00
C TYR A 191 8.87 -9.54 7.15
N ARG A 192 9.40 -9.63 8.38
CA ARG A 192 8.98 -8.74 9.48
C ARG A 192 9.23 -7.27 9.16
N TYR A 193 10.38 -6.98 8.58
CA TYR A 193 10.76 -5.61 8.24
C TYR A 193 9.89 -5.07 7.10
N ALA A 194 9.56 -5.91 6.12
CA ALA A 194 8.62 -5.55 5.06
C ALA A 194 7.23 -5.20 5.62
N LEU A 195 6.69 -5.99 6.56
CA LEU A 195 5.41 -5.68 7.19
C LEU A 195 5.42 -4.36 7.98
N LEU A 196 6.51 -4.06 8.70
CA LEU A 196 6.66 -2.79 9.41
C LEU A 196 6.71 -1.61 8.44
N GLU A 197 7.49 -1.74 7.37
CA GLU A 197 7.62 -0.73 6.33
C GLU A 197 6.30 -0.49 5.60
N ALA A 198 5.52 -1.54 5.30
CA ALA A 198 4.20 -1.42 4.69
C ALA A 198 3.25 -0.61 5.59
N GLY A 199 3.35 -0.78 6.91
CA GLY A 199 2.65 0.05 7.89
C GLY A 199 3.06 1.53 7.85
N HIS A 200 4.36 1.82 7.70
CA HIS A 200 4.86 3.19 7.56
C HIS A 200 4.35 3.86 6.28
N VAL A 201 4.46 3.17 5.14
CA VAL A 201 3.94 3.64 3.84
C VAL A 201 2.46 3.94 3.95
N MET A 202 1.68 3.00 4.49
CA MET A 202 0.24 3.18 4.57
C MET A 202 -0.17 4.30 5.52
N GLN A 203 0.56 4.51 6.61
CA GLN A 203 0.29 5.64 7.50
C GLN A 203 0.60 6.98 6.82
N ASN A 204 1.67 7.08 6.03
CA ASN A 204 1.93 8.27 5.23
C ASN A 204 0.83 8.53 4.20
N LEU A 205 0.38 7.49 3.48
CA LEU A 205 -0.76 7.59 2.56
C LEU A 205 -2.02 8.07 3.27
N ASN A 206 -2.30 7.58 4.47
CA ASN A 206 -3.47 8.00 5.26
C ASN A 206 -3.41 9.48 5.66
N LEU A 207 -2.25 9.95 6.10
CA LEU A 207 -2.05 11.35 6.49
C LEU A 207 -2.11 12.28 5.27
N ALA A 208 -1.47 11.88 4.16
CA ALA A 208 -1.49 12.63 2.92
C ALA A 208 -2.90 12.68 2.31
N ALA A 209 -3.64 11.56 2.30
CA ALA A 209 -5.04 11.54 1.89
C ALA A 209 -5.87 12.53 2.73
N SER A 210 -5.75 12.47 4.05
CA SER A 210 -6.45 13.40 4.95
C SER A 210 -6.08 14.87 4.68
N ALA A 211 -4.81 15.17 4.43
CA ALA A 211 -4.34 16.52 4.11
C ALA A 211 -4.88 17.04 2.76
N LEU A 212 -5.02 16.14 1.78
CA LEU A 212 -5.51 16.42 0.43
C LEU A 212 -7.05 16.40 0.33
N GLY A 213 -7.75 16.23 1.46
CA GLY A 213 -9.21 16.13 1.47
C GLY A 213 -9.78 14.82 0.89
N LEU A 214 -8.95 13.79 0.75
CA LEU A 214 -9.36 12.46 0.32
C LEU A 214 -9.76 11.58 1.52
N GLY A 215 -10.68 10.66 1.26
CA GLY A 215 -10.97 9.53 2.12
C GLY A 215 -10.04 8.36 1.80
N CYS A 216 -9.67 7.60 2.82
CA CYS A 216 -8.94 6.34 2.64
C CYS A 216 -9.32 5.31 3.70
N VAL A 217 -9.18 4.03 3.38
CA VAL A 217 -9.34 2.92 4.34
C VAL A 217 -8.42 1.77 3.99
N ASN A 218 -7.63 1.38 4.96
CA ASN A 218 -6.69 0.27 4.82
C ASN A 218 -7.44 -1.07 4.84
N LEU A 219 -6.96 -1.99 4.02
CA LEU A 219 -7.54 -3.30 3.76
C LEU A 219 -6.45 -4.35 3.98
N GLY A 220 -6.66 -5.23 4.96
CA GLY A 220 -5.85 -6.44 5.16
C GLY A 220 -6.52 -7.71 4.66
N GLY A 221 -7.72 -7.60 4.11
CA GLY A 221 -8.50 -8.73 3.60
C GLY A 221 -8.73 -8.58 2.10
N PHE A 222 -8.14 -9.48 1.33
CA PHE A 222 -8.29 -9.64 -0.11
C PHE A 222 -7.93 -11.08 -0.49
N TYR A 223 -8.22 -11.50 -1.72
CA TYR A 223 -7.73 -12.76 -2.25
C TYR A 223 -6.37 -12.54 -2.94
N ASP A 224 -5.30 -12.99 -2.30
CA ASP A 224 -3.90 -12.72 -2.67
C ASP A 224 -3.56 -13.13 -4.11
N ASP A 225 -3.91 -14.36 -4.50
CA ASP A 225 -3.59 -14.93 -5.82
C ASP A 225 -4.31 -14.19 -6.96
N GLU A 226 -5.59 -13.89 -6.77
CA GLU A 226 -6.38 -13.11 -7.72
C GLU A 226 -5.88 -11.67 -7.83
N LEU A 227 -5.49 -11.05 -6.70
CA LEU A 227 -4.92 -9.71 -6.70
C LEU A 227 -3.57 -9.68 -7.41
N ALA A 228 -2.70 -10.65 -7.14
CA ALA A 228 -1.41 -10.79 -7.80
C ALA A 228 -1.58 -10.98 -9.31
N THR A 229 -2.49 -11.86 -9.72
CA THR A 229 -2.81 -12.12 -11.14
C THR A 229 -3.32 -10.86 -11.84
N LEU A 230 -4.22 -10.11 -11.20
CA LEU A 230 -4.73 -8.85 -11.72
C LEU A 230 -3.61 -7.82 -11.88
N ALA A 231 -2.73 -7.72 -10.88
CA ALA A 231 -1.63 -6.77 -10.84
C ALA A 231 -0.40 -7.16 -11.65
N GLY A 232 -0.40 -8.32 -12.32
CA GLY A 232 0.75 -8.80 -13.09
C GLY A 232 1.95 -9.15 -12.20
N ILE A 233 1.68 -9.57 -10.97
CA ILE A 233 2.69 -9.93 -9.97
C ILE A 233 2.97 -11.44 -10.05
N ASP A 234 4.25 -11.80 -10.07
CA ASP A 234 4.70 -13.18 -9.87
C ASP A 234 4.75 -13.48 -8.37
N ILE A 235 3.79 -14.27 -7.89
CA ILE A 235 3.59 -14.52 -6.46
C ILE A 235 4.76 -15.27 -5.80
N GLU A 236 5.58 -15.97 -6.58
CA GLU A 236 6.77 -16.66 -6.07
C GLU A 236 7.91 -15.69 -5.73
N GLN A 237 7.86 -14.46 -6.25
CA GLN A 237 8.90 -13.43 -6.07
C GLN A 237 8.40 -12.20 -5.32
N GLU A 238 7.12 -11.88 -5.47
CA GLU A 238 6.50 -10.66 -4.99
C GLU A 238 5.10 -10.95 -4.43
N ILE A 239 4.83 -10.56 -3.18
CA ILE A 239 3.60 -10.93 -2.47
C ILE A 239 2.80 -9.68 -2.13
N PRO A 240 1.51 -9.54 -2.52
CA PRO A 240 0.65 -8.48 -2.03
C PRO A 240 0.52 -8.54 -0.50
N LEU A 241 0.76 -7.43 0.20
CA LEU A 241 0.74 -7.38 1.67
C LEU A 241 -0.40 -6.55 2.22
N TYR A 242 -0.66 -5.40 1.60
CA TYR A 242 -1.52 -4.40 2.22
C TYR A 242 -2.14 -3.47 1.19
N CYS A 243 -3.43 -3.19 1.31
CA CYS A 243 -4.13 -2.34 0.37
C CYS A 243 -4.77 -1.12 1.05
N SER A 244 -5.10 -0.09 0.28
CA SER A 244 -5.96 1.00 0.74
C SER A 244 -6.87 1.49 -0.38
N ALA A 245 -8.17 1.50 -0.11
CA ALA A 245 -9.15 2.13 -0.98
C ALA A 245 -9.11 3.64 -0.74
N ILE A 246 -8.96 4.43 -1.81
CA ILE A 246 -8.76 5.88 -1.74
C ILE A 246 -9.68 6.56 -2.75
N GLY A 247 -10.34 7.63 -2.31
CA GLY A 247 -11.26 8.38 -3.15
C GLY A 247 -11.80 9.62 -2.48
N VAL A 248 -12.76 10.26 -3.12
CA VAL A 248 -13.40 11.46 -2.59
C VAL A 248 -14.46 11.05 -1.56
N PRO A 249 -14.43 11.57 -0.32
CA PRO A 249 -15.36 11.12 0.72
C PRO A 249 -16.80 11.57 0.43
N ASP A 250 -17.77 10.68 0.64
CA ASP A 250 -19.22 10.98 0.59
C ASP A 250 -19.72 11.46 1.96
N ALA A 251 -19.07 12.49 2.48
CA ALA A 251 -19.42 13.21 3.70
C ALA A 251 -18.71 14.57 3.73
N GLU A 252 -19.27 15.52 4.46
CA GLU A 252 -18.55 16.77 4.75
C GLU A 252 -17.25 16.45 5.52
N PRO A 253 -16.13 17.14 5.24
CA PRO A 253 -14.84 16.86 5.91
C PRO A 253 -14.88 16.93 7.44
N SER A 254 -15.81 17.69 8.01
CA SER A 254 -16.00 17.82 9.46
C SER A 254 -16.76 16.63 10.07
N ASP A 255 -17.49 15.84 9.27
CA ASP A 255 -18.32 14.73 9.76
C ASP A 255 -17.53 13.41 9.81
N ARG A 256 -16.64 13.35 10.80
CA ARG A 256 -15.78 12.19 11.07
C ARG A 256 -16.58 10.92 11.38
N MET A 257 -17.78 11.05 11.96
CA MET A 257 -18.63 9.89 12.28
C MET A 257 -19.29 9.34 11.03
N ALA A 258 -19.86 10.19 10.17
CA ALA A 258 -20.40 9.77 8.88
C ALA A 258 -19.33 9.10 8.01
N THR A 259 -18.11 9.64 8.02
CA THR A 259 -16.98 9.08 7.26
C THR A 259 -16.61 7.66 7.74
N ARG A 260 -16.70 7.39 9.04
CA ARG A 260 -16.40 6.09 9.64
C ARG A 260 -17.53 5.08 9.48
N ALA A 261 -18.77 5.56 9.42
CA ALA A 261 -19.95 4.73 9.49
C ALA A 261 -20.03 3.83 8.25
N LEU A 262 -20.15 2.53 8.50
CA LEU A 262 -20.75 1.62 7.54
C LEU A 262 -22.26 1.89 7.56
N GLU A 263 -22.90 1.92 6.40
CA GLU A 263 -24.37 1.91 6.37
C GLU A 263 -24.87 0.75 7.22
N ARG A 264 -25.71 1.05 8.22
CA ARG A 264 -26.33 0.00 9.02
C ARG A 264 -27.31 -0.73 8.12
N GLY A 265 -26.97 -1.92 7.63
CA GLY A 265 -27.98 -2.83 7.08
C GLY A 265 -27.70 -3.55 5.77
N THR A 266 -26.46 -3.76 5.33
CA THR A 266 -26.16 -4.74 4.28
C THR A 266 -24.84 -5.48 4.56
N SER A 267 -24.83 -6.27 5.63
CA SER A 267 -24.01 -7.50 5.63
C SER A 267 -24.88 -8.61 5.01
N PRO A 268 -24.36 -9.42 4.08
CA PRO A 268 -25.01 -10.68 3.74
C PRO A 268 -25.10 -11.61 4.97
#